data_AF-A0A0A9X5X8-F1
#
_entry.id   AF-A0A0A9X5X8-F1
#
_cell.length_a   1.000
_cell.length_b   1.000
_cell.length_c   1.000
_cell.angle_alpha   90.00
_cell.angle_beta   90.00
_cell.angle_gamma   90.00
#
_symmetry.space_group_name_H-M   'P 1'
#
loop_
_entity.id
_entity.type
_entity.pdbx_description
1 polymer ?
#
loop_
_entity_poly.entity_id
_entity_poly.type
_entity_poly.pdbx_seq_one_letter_code
_entity_poly.pdbx_strand_id
1 'polypeptide(L)'
;MIWREERMPNDWKTGLIVPVFKKGDKLQCNNYRGITLLNVAYKILSGVILKRLSVYSEKLLGEYQAGFRPDRSTTDQIFVVRQVLEKCYEYSIDLHLLFVDFVQAFDRLSRNKLIEALIHFGIPQKLVNIIGMTLHESKARVMIGSKVNRAFVVSGGVCQGDGLSAVLFNLALHRAITQVEPGGSIFYKSAQLCGYADDIAIIARNLRAMEGIYSRLENLAAQMGLIVSTSKTKYMAVSTDPTRRNVEDVSLSGTTFGGVQKFKYLGTTITSNNAMSDEIQQRLAAGNRAYFSCIKLFKSR
;
A
#
# COMPACT_ATOMS: atom_id res chain seq x y z
N MET A 1 23.76 -20.05 15.69
CA MET A 1 22.62 -20.56 16.47
C MET A 1 21.31 -20.37 15.69
N ILE A 2 20.80 -19.14 15.53
CA ILE A 2 19.51 -18.83 14.85
C ILE A 2 19.35 -19.50 13.46
N TRP A 3 20.35 -19.39 12.58
CA TRP A 3 20.27 -20.02 11.25
C TRP A 3 20.11 -21.55 11.33
N ARG A 4 20.76 -22.22 12.30
CA ARG A 4 20.67 -23.68 12.41
C ARG A 4 19.38 -24.11 13.08
N GLU A 5 19.03 -23.47 14.20
CA GLU A 5 17.93 -23.85 15.09
C GLU A 5 16.57 -23.25 14.72
N GLU A 6 16.53 -22.24 13.84
CA GLU A 6 15.29 -21.57 13.42
C GLU A 6 14.48 -21.00 14.59
N ARG A 7 15.20 -20.57 15.63
CA ARG A 7 14.64 -20.01 16.86
C ARG A 7 15.31 -18.69 17.16
N MET A 8 14.51 -17.72 17.60
CA MET A 8 14.98 -16.42 18.07
C MET A 8 14.75 -16.26 19.58
N PRO A 9 15.58 -15.43 20.26
CA PRO A 9 15.40 -15.13 21.67
C PRO A 9 13.99 -14.61 21.97
N ASN A 10 13.41 -15.02 23.11
CA ASN A 10 12.05 -14.62 23.48
C ASN A 10 11.90 -13.10 23.65
N ASP A 11 12.96 -12.41 24.06
CA ASP A 11 12.96 -10.95 24.20
C ASP A 11 12.75 -10.23 22.85
N TRP A 12 13.11 -10.88 21.73
CA TRP A 12 12.95 -10.31 20.39
C TRP A 12 11.53 -10.48 19.86
N LYS A 13 10.72 -11.37 20.45
CA LYS A 13 9.32 -11.61 20.06
C LYS A 13 8.37 -10.50 20.51
N THR A 14 8.79 -9.62 21.41
CA THR A 14 7.94 -8.55 21.95
C THR A 14 8.24 -7.21 21.28
N GLY A 15 7.28 -6.70 20.51
CA GLY A 15 7.31 -5.35 19.95
C GLY A 15 6.64 -4.31 20.85
N LEU A 16 7.01 -3.06 20.68
CA LEU A 16 6.44 -1.93 21.39
C LEU A 16 5.70 -1.01 20.40
N ILE A 17 4.37 -1.00 20.45
CA ILE A 17 3.51 -0.19 19.61
C ILE A 17 3.42 1.22 20.18
N VAL A 18 3.84 2.20 19.38
CA VAL A 18 3.67 3.63 19.65
C VAL A 18 2.59 4.18 18.72
N PRO A 19 1.45 4.66 19.23
CA PRO A 19 0.40 5.24 18.42
C PRO A 19 0.79 6.65 17.96
N VAL A 20 0.86 6.86 16.65
CA VAL A 20 1.12 8.15 16.02
C VAL A 20 -0.18 8.71 15.48
N PHE A 21 -0.55 9.90 15.93
CA PHE A 21 -1.78 10.56 15.47
C PHE A 21 -1.69 10.92 13.98
N LYS A 22 -2.70 10.52 13.19
CA LYS A 22 -2.80 10.83 11.75
C LYS A 22 -3.57 12.14 11.49
N LYS A 23 -4.87 12.16 11.80
CA LYS A 23 -5.80 13.28 11.52
C LYS A 23 -7.16 13.06 12.19
N GLY A 24 -7.99 14.10 12.28
CA GLY A 24 -9.37 14.00 12.76
C GLY A 24 -9.50 14.11 14.28
N ASP A 25 -10.49 13.43 14.85
CA ASP A 25 -10.72 13.41 16.29
C ASP A 25 -9.64 12.57 17.01
N LYS A 26 -9.02 13.15 18.03
CA LYS A 26 -7.99 12.50 18.87
C LYS A 26 -8.57 11.43 19.81
N LEU A 27 -9.88 11.41 20.02
CA LEU A 27 -10.55 10.39 20.85
C LEU A 27 -10.86 9.10 20.07
N GLN A 28 -10.77 9.13 18.75
CA GLN A 28 -11.02 7.99 17.88
C GLN A 28 -9.74 7.19 17.63
N CYS A 29 -9.69 5.92 18.09
CA CYS A 29 -8.50 5.06 17.92
C CYS A 29 -8.09 4.86 16.45
N ASN A 30 -9.06 4.82 15.53
CA ASN A 30 -8.81 4.65 14.08
C ASN A 30 -7.99 5.79 13.45
N ASN A 31 -7.93 6.93 14.13
CA ASN A 31 -7.16 8.10 13.71
C ASN A 31 -5.68 8.01 14.11
N TYR A 32 -5.23 6.91 14.73
CA TYR A 32 -3.83 6.66 15.06
C TYR A 32 -3.23 5.58 14.16
N ARG A 33 -1.92 5.63 13.97
CA ARG A 33 -1.09 4.58 13.34
C ARG A 33 -0.23 3.94 14.41
N GLY A 34 -0.38 2.65 14.65
CA GLY A 34 0.53 1.92 15.53
C GLY A 34 1.86 1.64 14.82
N ILE A 35 2.93 2.33 15.20
CA ILE A 35 4.28 1.99 14.73
C ILE A 35 4.90 1.02 15.74
N THR A 36 5.40 -0.11 15.26
CA THR A 36 6.02 -1.11 16.14
C THR A 36 7.52 -0.87 16.22
N LEU A 37 8.00 -0.51 17.41
CA LEU A 37 9.41 -0.49 17.74
C LEU A 37 9.85 -1.91 18.12
N LEU A 38 10.82 -2.43 17.37
CA LEU A 38 11.38 -3.76 17.54
C LEU A 38 12.80 -3.68 18.09
N ASN A 39 13.26 -4.77 18.70
CA ASN A 39 14.61 -4.89 19.25
C ASN A 39 15.68 -4.58 18.16
N VAL A 40 16.75 -3.88 18.53
CA VAL A 40 17.81 -3.50 17.59
C VAL A 40 18.49 -4.71 16.96
N ALA A 41 18.79 -5.74 17.74
CA ALA A 41 19.40 -6.98 17.24
C ALA A 41 18.43 -7.76 16.32
N TYR A 42 17.12 -7.72 16.62
CA TYR A 42 16.10 -8.22 15.69
C TYR A 42 16.15 -7.45 14.36
N LYS A 43 16.26 -6.12 14.37
CA LYS A 43 16.33 -5.32 13.13
C LYS A 43 17.56 -5.63 12.28
N ILE A 44 18.69 -5.94 12.91
CA ILE A 44 19.88 -6.41 12.20
C ILE A 44 19.57 -7.73 11.49
N LEU A 45 18.95 -8.68 12.19
CA LEU A 45 18.53 -9.95 11.60
C LEU A 45 17.50 -9.76 10.49
N SER A 46 16.47 -8.93 10.70
CA SER A 46 15.43 -8.65 9.70
C SER A 46 16.03 -8.00 8.45
N GLY A 47 17.03 -7.13 8.60
CA GLY A 47 17.79 -6.56 7.49
C GLY A 47 18.57 -7.62 6.69
N VAL A 48 19.19 -8.60 7.34
CA VAL A 48 19.87 -9.71 6.66
C VAL A 48 18.87 -10.61 5.92
N ILE A 49 17.73 -10.92 6.54
CA ILE A 49 16.65 -11.71 5.91
C ILE A 49 16.11 -10.95 4.70
N LEU A 50 15.82 -9.66 4.86
CA LEU A 50 15.35 -8.77 3.80
C LEU A 50 16.30 -8.80 2.61
N LYS A 51 17.61 -8.58 2.82
CA LYS A 51 18.61 -8.58 1.74
C LYS A 51 18.60 -9.90 0.95
N ARG A 52 18.41 -11.04 1.63
CA ARG A 52 18.31 -12.36 0.98
C ARG A 52 16.98 -12.52 0.23
N LEU A 53 15.88 -12.08 0.83
CA LEU A 53 14.55 -12.15 0.24
C LEU A 53 14.42 -11.25 -1.00
N SER A 54 15.05 -10.06 -0.99
CA SER A 54 15.00 -9.09 -2.07
C SER A 54 15.45 -9.66 -3.42
N VAL A 55 16.41 -10.58 -3.43
CA VAL A 55 16.88 -11.25 -4.66
C VAL A 55 15.75 -12.04 -5.34
N TYR A 56 14.80 -12.57 -4.56
CA TYR A 56 13.64 -13.28 -5.06
C TYR A 56 12.49 -12.32 -5.34
N SER A 57 12.18 -11.42 -4.39
CA SER A 57 11.03 -10.52 -4.52
C SER A 57 11.14 -9.62 -5.74
N GLU A 58 12.34 -9.13 -6.09
CA GLU A 58 12.50 -8.28 -7.28
C GLU A 58 12.25 -9.02 -8.60
N LYS A 59 12.49 -10.34 -8.64
CA LYS A 59 12.20 -11.15 -9.83
C LYS A 59 10.73 -11.52 -9.93
N LEU A 60 10.04 -11.60 -8.80
CA LEU A 60 8.63 -11.99 -8.72
C LEU A 60 7.71 -10.79 -8.95
N LEU A 61 7.95 -9.69 -8.22
CA LEU A 61 7.06 -8.53 -8.21
C LEU A 61 6.98 -7.87 -9.59
N GLY A 62 5.78 -7.89 -10.16
CA GLY A 62 5.48 -7.27 -11.44
C GLY A 62 5.61 -5.74 -11.42
N GLU A 63 5.66 -5.14 -12.61
CA GLU A 63 5.84 -3.69 -12.78
C GLU A 63 4.69 -2.84 -12.22
N TYR A 64 3.52 -3.45 -11.99
CA TYR A 64 2.42 -2.76 -11.33
C TYR A 64 2.79 -2.28 -9.91
N GLN A 65 3.72 -2.92 -9.20
CA GLN A 65 4.08 -2.56 -7.81
C GLN A 65 5.42 -1.82 -7.75
N ALA A 66 5.40 -0.59 -7.25
CA ALA A 66 6.60 0.23 -7.01
C ALA A 66 6.95 0.44 -5.53
N GLY A 67 6.03 0.19 -4.60
CA GLY A 67 6.23 0.47 -3.19
C GLY A 67 7.31 -0.43 -2.57
N PHE A 68 8.20 0.16 -1.76
CA PHE A 68 9.25 -0.57 -1.02
C PHE A 68 10.21 -1.40 -1.89
N ARG A 69 10.46 -0.94 -3.12
CA ARG A 69 11.38 -1.56 -4.06
C ARG A 69 12.56 -0.63 -4.37
N PRO A 70 13.75 -1.17 -4.65
CA PRO A 70 14.89 -0.36 -5.07
C PRO A 70 14.58 0.33 -6.40
N ASP A 71 15.11 1.55 -6.56
CA ASP A 71 15.06 2.35 -7.79
C ASP A 71 13.63 2.64 -8.30
N ARG A 72 12.65 2.61 -7.38
CA ARG A 72 11.25 2.94 -7.65
C ARG A 72 10.71 3.85 -6.57
N SER A 73 9.82 4.75 -6.96
CA SER A 73 9.28 5.79 -6.11
C SER A 73 7.82 6.08 -6.45
N THR A 74 7.20 6.91 -5.63
CA THR A 74 5.82 7.38 -5.89
C THR A 74 5.74 8.18 -7.18
N THR A 75 6.80 8.88 -7.58
CA THR A 75 6.80 9.68 -8.81
C THR A 75 6.69 8.82 -10.06
N ASP A 76 7.23 7.60 -10.05
CA ASP A 76 7.18 6.70 -11.21
C ASP A 76 5.74 6.23 -11.47
N GLN A 77 5.01 5.85 -10.42
CA GLN A 77 3.60 5.48 -10.52
C GLN A 77 2.72 6.66 -10.91
N ILE A 78 2.97 7.84 -10.33
CA ILE A 78 2.26 9.07 -10.71
C ILE A 78 2.53 9.40 -12.19
N PHE A 79 3.77 9.27 -12.65
CA PHE A 79 4.14 9.50 -14.05
C PHE A 79 3.38 8.55 -14.97
N VAL A 80 3.34 7.24 -14.67
CA VAL A 80 2.58 6.26 -15.46
C VAL A 80 1.10 6.62 -15.51
N VAL A 81 0.48 6.92 -14.37
CA VAL A 81 -0.94 7.33 -14.31
C VAL A 81 -1.17 8.59 -15.17
N ARG A 82 -0.30 9.60 -15.06
CA ARG A 82 -0.42 10.84 -15.84
C ARG A 82 -0.25 10.63 -17.33
N GLN A 83 0.74 9.83 -17.75
CA GLN A 83 0.96 9.51 -19.16
C GLN A 83 -0.24 8.80 -19.77
N VAL A 84 -0.86 7.86 -19.02
CA VAL A 84 -2.09 7.21 -19.45
C VAL A 84 -3.24 8.21 -19.59
N LEU A 85 -3.44 9.10 -18.61
CA LEU A 85 -4.47 10.13 -18.66
C LEU A 85 -4.26 11.10 -19.83
N GLU A 86 -3.03 11.57 -20.05
CA GLU A 86 -2.66 12.47 -21.15
C GLU A 86 -2.95 11.84 -22.51
N LYS A 87 -2.47 10.60 -22.73
CA LYS A 87 -2.67 9.91 -24.00
C LYS A 87 -4.14 9.59 -24.26
N CYS A 88 -4.88 9.16 -23.26
CA CYS A 88 -6.30 8.92 -23.42
C CYS A 88 -7.08 10.22 -23.69
N TYR A 89 -6.68 11.34 -23.08
CA TYR A 89 -7.26 12.64 -23.39
C TYR A 89 -6.96 13.09 -24.83
N GLU A 90 -5.72 12.92 -25.30
CA GLU A 90 -5.29 13.21 -26.67
C GLU A 90 -6.13 12.46 -27.72
N TYR A 91 -6.42 11.18 -27.47
CA TYR A 91 -7.19 10.33 -28.39
C TYR A 91 -8.70 10.28 -28.07
N SER A 92 -9.21 11.10 -27.15
CA SER A 92 -10.62 11.09 -26.73
C SER A 92 -11.13 9.71 -26.29
N ILE A 93 -10.29 8.98 -25.56
CA ILE A 93 -10.61 7.68 -24.95
C ILE A 93 -11.02 7.91 -23.51
N ASP A 94 -12.22 7.46 -23.15
CA ASP A 94 -12.70 7.51 -21.78
C ASP A 94 -11.95 6.50 -20.90
N LEU A 95 -11.72 6.88 -19.64
CA LEU A 95 -11.10 6.03 -18.64
C LEU A 95 -11.89 6.02 -17.34
N HIS A 96 -11.77 4.90 -16.64
CA HIS A 96 -12.33 4.65 -15.33
C HIS A 96 -11.18 4.31 -14.39
N LEU A 97 -11.06 5.06 -13.30
CA LEU A 97 -10.04 4.87 -12.27
C LEU A 97 -10.70 4.48 -10.94
N LEU A 98 -10.21 3.42 -10.30
CA LEU A 98 -10.59 3.02 -8.95
C LEU A 98 -9.35 3.06 -8.06
N PHE A 99 -9.34 3.98 -7.10
CA PHE A 99 -8.28 4.11 -6.11
C PHE A 99 -8.64 3.26 -4.89
N VAL A 100 -8.12 2.04 -4.83
CA VAL A 100 -8.36 1.04 -3.80
C VAL A 100 -7.47 1.29 -2.58
N ASP A 101 -8.08 1.34 -1.40
CA ASP A 101 -7.42 1.39 -0.09
C ASP A 101 -7.90 0.22 0.76
N PHE A 102 -7.02 -0.37 1.57
CA PHE A 102 -7.36 -1.47 2.46
C PHE A 102 -7.49 -1.04 3.93
N VAL A 103 -8.43 -1.66 4.64
CA VAL A 103 -8.62 -1.40 6.08
C VAL A 103 -7.47 -2.02 6.88
N GLN A 104 -6.55 -1.19 7.38
CA GLN A 104 -5.43 -1.63 8.23
C GLN A 104 -4.64 -2.80 7.62
N ALA A 105 -4.23 -2.64 6.35
CA ALA A 105 -3.70 -3.72 5.51
C ALA A 105 -2.61 -4.57 6.20
N PHE A 106 -1.63 -3.91 6.81
CA PHE A 106 -0.51 -4.56 7.49
C PHE A 106 -0.96 -5.39 8.70
N ASP A 107 -2.00 -4.97 9.41
CA ASP A 107 -2.44 -5.59 10.67
C ASP A 107 -3.34 -6.82 10.44
N ARG A 108 -3.92 -6.95 9.25
CA ARG A 108 -4.90 -8.01 8.92
C ARG A 108 -4.35 -9.19 8.16
N LEU A 109 -3.15 -9.08 7.60
CA LEU A 109 -2.60 -10.10 6.72
C LEU A 109 -2.57 -11.48 7.40
N SER A 110 -3.05 -12.51 6.71
CA SER A 110 -2.99 -13.89 7.20
C SER A 110 -1.56 -14.42 7.10
N ARG A 111 -0.93 -14.67 8.25
CA ARG A 111 0.44 -15.19 8.33
C ARG A 111 0.59 -16.56 7.68
N ASN A 112 -0.40 -17.45 7.88
CA ASN A 112 -0.39 -18.78 7.27
C ASN A 112 -0.41 -18.69 5.74
N LYS A 113 -1.30 -17.84 5.20
CA LYS A 113 -1.41 -17.63 3.75
C LYS A 113 -0.18 -16.94 3.18
N LEU A 114 0.45 -16.04 3.93
CA LEU A 114 1.74 -15.47 3.55
C LEU A 114 2.82 -16.57 3.45
N ILE A 115 2.96 -17.46 4.44
CA ILE A 115 3.93 -18.56 4.39
C ILE A 115 3.65 -19.50 3.21
N GLU A 116 2.39 -19.87 2.98
CA GLU A 116 1.97 -20.66 1.80
C GLU A 116 2.37 -19.96 0.49
N ALA A 117 2.19 -18.64 0.39
CA ALA A 117 2.58 -17.87 -0.78
C ALA A 117 4.09 -17.86 -1.00
N LEU A 118 4.91 -17.73 0.06
CA LEU A 118 6.37 -17.77 -0.07
C LEU A 118 6.85 -19.13 -0.59
N ILE A 119 6.25 -20.22 -0.11
CA ILE A 119 6.54 -21.59 -0.59
C ILE A 119 6.13 -21.71 -2.06
N HIS A 120 4.94 -21.24 -2.41
CA HIS A 120 4.43 -21.26 -3.80
C HIS A 120 5.35 -20.52 -4.77
N PHE A 121 5.96 -19.40 -4.34
CA PHE A 121 6.91 -18.65 -5.15
C PHE A 121 8.29 -19.30 -5.28
N GLY A 122 8.50 -20.47 -4.69
CA GLY A 122 9.77 -21.20 -4.76
C GLY A 122 10.88 -20.58 -3.90
N ILE A 123 10.53 -19.79 -2.88
CA ILE A 123 11.51 -19.27 -1.92
C ILE A 123 12.10 -20.44 -1.14
N PRO A 124 13.43 -20.53 -0.95
CA PRO A 124 14.04 -21.66 -0.28
C PRO A 124 13.44 -21.91 1.10
N GLN A 125 13.11 -23.17 1.41
CA GLN A 125 12.43 -23.56 2.64
C GLN A 125 13.13 -23.00 3.89
N LYS A 126 14.47 -22.96 3.90
CA LYS A 126 15.24 -22.42 5.01
C LYS A 126 14.96 -20.93 5.28
N LEU A 127 14.81 -20.14 4.21
CA LEU A 127 14.45 -18.73 4.32
C LEU A 127 13.00 -18.57 4.75
N VAL A 128 12.09 -19.40 4.25
CA VAL A 128 10.69 -19.43 4.68
C VAL A 128 10.57 -19.74 6.17
N ASN A 129 11.30 -20.73 6.69
CA ASN A 129 11.29 -21.08 8.11
C ASN A 129 11.78 -19.92 8.99
N ILE A 130 12.86 -19.26 8.56
CA ILE A 130 13.43 -18.10 9.24
C ILE A 130 12.47 -16.91 9.21
N ILE A 131 11.72 -16.70 8.14
CA ILE A 131 10.64 -15.69 8.10
C ILE A 131 9.49 -16.12 9.01
N GLY A 132 9.09 -17.39 8.99
CA GLY A 132 8.05 -17.94 9.85
C GLY A 132 8.36 -17.72 11.34
N MET A 133 9.62 -17.89 11.75
CA MET A 133 10.03 -17.65 13.13
C MET A 133 9.87 -16.19 13.57
N THR A 134 9.99 -15.20 12.66
CA THR A 134 9.78 -13.78 12.99
C THR A 134 8.30 -13.44 13.15
N LEU A 135 7.42 -14.23 12.54
CA LEU A 135 5.97 -14.06 12.56
C LEU A 135 5.28 -14.91 13.65
N HIS A 136 5.96 -15.89 14.25
CA HIS A 136 5.39 -16.79 15.24
C HIS A 136 5.51 -16.21 16.67
N GLU A 137 4.49 -16.46 17.51
CA GLU A 137 4.48 -16.05 18.94
C GLU A 137 4.77 -14.56 19.20
N SER A 138 4.50 -13.69 18.21
CA SER A 138 4.73 -12.26 18.35
C SER A 138 3.83 -11.67 19.43
N LYS A 139 4.42 -10.92 20.34
CA LYS A 139 3.72 -10.16 21.39
C LYS A 139 3.89 -8.68 21.13
N ALA A 140 2.93 -7.89 21.57
CA ALA A 140 3.02 -6.44 21.53
C ALA A 140 2.66 -5.84 22.88
N ARG A 141 3.27 -4.68 23.19
CA ARG A 141 2.87 -3.77 24.26
C ARG A 141 2.58 -2.41 23.63
N VAL A 142 1.60 -1.68 24.13
CA VAL A 142 1.31 -0.30 23.69
C VAL A 142 1.98 0.66 24.67
N MET A 143 2.68 1.65 24.13
CA MET A 143 3.26 2.77 24.88
C MET A 143 2.48 4.05 24.59
N ILE A 144 2.01 4.72 25.64
CA ILE A 144 1.39 6.06 25.56
C ILE A 144 2.15 6.97 26.51
N GLY A 145 2.87 7.95 25.94
CA GLY A 145 3.83 8.75 26.70
C GLY A 145 4.92 7.86 27.31
N SER A 146 5.10 7.94 28.63
CA SER A 146 6.04 7.09 29.38
C SER A 146 5.43 5.79 29.92
N LYS A 147 4.14 5.54 29.70
CA LYS A 147 3.42 4.38 30.26
C LYS A 147 3.36 3.25 29.24
N VAL A 148 3.72 2.04 29.67
CA VAL A 148 3.66 0.82 28.87
C VAL A 148 2.59 -0.11 29.45
N ASN A 149 1.70 -0.62 28.61
CA ASN A 149 0.64 -1.52 29.04
C ASN A 149 1.10 -2.99 29.11
N ARG A 150 0.18 -3.87 29.54
CA ARG A 150 0.39 -5.33 29.54
C ARG A 150 0.60 -5.87 28.13
N ALA A 151 1.46 -6.87 28.00
CA ALA A 151 1.67 -7.55 26.73
C ALA A 151 0.41 -8.32 26.29
N PHE A 152 0.16 -8.32 24.99
CA PHE A 152 -0.87 -9.14 24.35
C PHE A 152 -0.28 -9.87 23.14
N VAL A 153 -0.88 -10.99 22.76
CA VAL A 153 -0.45 -11.79 21.60
C VAL A 153 -0.99 -11.15 20.34
N VAL A 154 -0.15 -11.04 19.31
CA VAL A 154 -0.54 -10.57 17.98
C VAL A 154 -0.61 -11.78 17.06
N SER A 155 -1.82 -12.15 16.66
CA SER A 155 -2.09 -13.36 15.85
C SER A 155 -2.12 -13.11 14.34
N GLY A 156 -2.26 -11.85 13.91
CA GLY A 156 -2.37 -11.48 12.50
C GLY A 156 -1.39 -10.39 12.09
N GLY A 157 -1.26 -10.20 10.78
CA GLY A 157 -0.49 -9.10 10.21
C GLY A 157 1.02 -9.23 10.31
N VAL A 158 1.67 -8.20 9.82
CA VAL A 158 3.12 -7.97 9.84
C VAL A 158 3.41 -6.64 10.55
N CYS A 159 4.53 -6.54 11.25
CA CYS A 159 4.84 -5.36 12.07
C CYS A 159 5.07 -4.11 11.21
N GLN A 160 4.29 -3.05 11.44
CA GLN A 160 4.53 -1.74 10.82
C GLN A 160 5.83 -1.12 11.36
N GLY A 161 6.74 -0.72 10.47
CA GLY A 161 8.02 -0.11 10.82
C GLY A 161 9.25 -1.03 10.66
N ASP A 162 9.06 -2.26 10.16
CA ASP A 162 10.14 -3.16 9.74
C ASP A 162 10.19 -3.28 8.22
N GLY A 163 11.39 -3.19 7.63
CA GLY A 163 11.57 -3.27 6.18
C GLY A 163 11.20 -4.64 5.62
N LEU A 164 11.44 -5.71 6.38
CA LEU A 164 11.03 -7.06 6.01
C LEU A 164 9.50 -7.16 5.87
N SER A 165 8.74 -6.61 6.83
CA SER A 165 7.27 -6.60 6.78
C SER A 165 6.72 -5.97 5.50
N ALA A 166 7.37 -4.91 5.02
CA ALA A 166 6.96 -4.20 3.80
C ALA A 166 7.08 -5.09 2.55
N VAL A 167 8.20 -5.80 2.40
CA VAL A 167 8.39 -6.76 1.29
C VAL A 167 7.47 -7.96 1.41
N LEU A 168 7.26 -8.47 2.63
CA LEU A 168 6.31 -9.56 2.86
C LEU A 168 4.87 -9.18 2.48
N PHE A 169 4.46 -7.96 2.82
CA PHE A 169 3.16 -7.43 2.42
C PHE A 169 3.03 -7.38 0.89
N ASN A 170 4.04 -6.85 0.19
CA ASN A 170 4.06 -6.83 -1.28
C ASN A 170 3.95 -8.21 -1.89
N LEU A 171 4.70 -9.20 -1.38
CA LEU A 171 4.64 -10.59 -1.87
C LEU A 171 3.26 -11.22 -1.64
N ALA A 172 2.65 -10.97 -0.47
CA ALA A 172 1.29 -11.41 -0.20
C ALA A 172 0.27 -10.80 -1.17
N LEU A 173 0.34 -9.49 -1.38
CA LEU A 173 -0.53 -8.80 -2.33
C LEU A 173 -0.27 -9.27 -3.77
N HIS A 174 0.98 -9.56 -4.12
CA HIS A 174 1.36 -10.11 -5.41
C HIS A 174 0.77 -11.49 -5.68
N ARG A 175 0.63 -12.34 -4.65
CA ARG A 175 -0.08 -13.62 -4.77
C ARG A 175 -1.53 -13.44 -5.21
N ALA A 176 -2.17 -12.36 -4.75
CA ALA A 176 -3.48 -11.98 -5.23
C ALA A 176 -3.42 -11.43 -6.66
N ILE A 177 -2.54 -10.46 -6.94
CA ILE A 177 -2.54 -9.74 -8.22
C ILE A 177 -2.09 -10.58 -9.42
N THR A 178 -1.16 -11.52 -9.25
CA THR A 178 -0.70 -12.41 -10.34
C THR A 178 -1.80 -13.24 -10.99
N GLN A 179 -2.90 -13.48 -10.28
CA GLN A 179 -4.05 -14.20 -10.83
C GLN A 179 -5.10 -13.25 -11.45
N VAL A 180 -4.91 -11.94 -11.27
CA VAL A 180 -5.77 -10.87 -11.81
C VAL A 180 -5.18 -10.30 -13.10
N GLU A 181 -3.87 -10.05 -13.13
CA GLU A 181 -3.21 -9.38 -14.26
C GLU A 181 -2.56 -10.38 -15.23
N PRO A 182 -2.96 -10.35 -16.52
CA PRO A 182 -2.23 -11.08 -17.56
C PRO A 182 -0.97 -10.32 -18.07
N GLY A 183 -0.42 -9.37 -17.31
CA GLY A 183 0.65 -8.45 -17.74
C GLY A 183 0.21 -7.43 -18.80
N GLY A 184 1.07 -6.48 -19.19
CA GLY A 184 0.80 -5.51 -20.27
C GLY A 184 0.23 -4.16 -19.80
N SER A 185 0.18 -3.18 -20.71
CA SER A 185 -0.31 -1.82 -20.43
C SER A 185 -1.73 -1.60 -20.96
N ILE A 186 -2.38 -0.52 -20.49
CA ILE A 186 -3.70 -0.10 -20.98
C ILE A 186 -3.73 0.25 -22.48
N PHE A 187 -2.57 0.36 -23.14
CA PHE A 187 -2.50 0.57 -24.59
C PHE A 187 -2.85 -0.70 -25.37
N TYR A 188 -2.41 -1.85 -24.87
CA TYR A 188 -2.62 -3.16 -25.49
C TYR A 188 -3.75 -3.96 -24.84
N LYS A 189 -4.23 -3.53 -23.67
CA LYS A 189 -5.29 -4.17 -22.89
C LYS A 189 -6.33 -3.17 -22.43
N SER A 190 -7.48 -3.67 -21.98
CA SER A 190 -8.58 -2.82 -21.51
C SER A 190 -8.37 -2.26 -20.10
N ALA A 191 -7.32 -2.68 -19.38
CA ALA A 191 -7.03 -2.21 -18.04
C ALA A 191 -5.58 -2.46 -17.60
N GLN A 192 -5.18 -1.78 -16.53
CA GLN A 192 -3.84 -1.77 -15.94
C GLN A 192 -3.93 -1.48 -14.43
N LEU A 193 -3.06 -2.08 -13.63
CA LEU A 193 -2.86 -1.75 -12.23
C LEU A 193 -1.61 -0.88 -12.04
N CYS A 194 -1.72 0.10 -11.15
CA CYS A 194 -0.61 0.88 -10.63
C CYS A 194 -0.67 0.83 -9.10
N GLY A 195 0.40 0.38 -8.45
CA GLY A 195 0.43 0.08 -7.02
C GLY A 195 1.65 0.66 -6.35
N TYR A 196 1.44 1.17 -5.14
CA TYR A 196 2.50 1.54 -4.22
C TYR A 196 2.14 1.03 -2.82
N ALA A 197 2.70 -0.12 -2.46
CA ALA A 197 2.31 -0.87 -1.28
C ALA A 197 0.80 -1.19 -1.26
N ASP A 198 0.06 -0.68 -0.26
CA ASP A 198 -1.38 -0.86 -0.08
C ASP A 198 -2.23 0.09 -0.94
N ASP A 199 -1.66 1.17 -1.47
CA ASP A 199 -2.35 2.10 -2.37
C ASP A 199 -2.35 1.56 -3.81
N ILE A 200 -3.51 1.10 -4.30
CA ILE A 200 -3.66 0.55 -5.66
C ILE A 200 -4.60 1.43 -6.48
N ALA A 201 -4.21 1.77 -7.70
CA ALA A 201 -5.04 2.39 -8.72
C ALA A 201 -5.33 1.37 -9.84
N ILE A 202 -6.60 1.02 -10.02
CA ILE A 202 -7.07 0.27 -11.18
C ILE A 202 -7.46 1.27 -12.26
N ILE A 203 -6.89 1.16 -13.45
CA ILE A 203 -7.23 1.99 -14.61
C ILE A 203 -7.84 1.09 -15.67
N ALA A 204 -9.03 1.42 -16.17
CA ALA A 204 -9.73 0.63 -17.17
C ALA A 204 -10.40 1.52 -18.22
N ARG A 205 -10.57 1.00 -19.44
CA ARG A 205 -11.26 1.70 -20.54
C ARG A 205 -12.79 1.66 -20.45
N ASN A 206 -13.34 0.78 -19.62
CA ASN A 206 -14.78 0.68 -19.37
C ASN A 206 -15.05 0.02 -18.01
N LEU A 207 -16.26 0.22 -17.49
CA LEU A 207 -16.70 -0.35 -16.22
C LEU A 207 -16.67 -1.87 -16.18
N ARG A 208 -16.96 -2.57 -17.29
CA ARG A 208 -16.91 -4.04 -17.33
C ARG A 208 -15.50 -4.58 -17.10
N ALA A 209 -14.49 -3.95 -17.70
CA ALA A 209 -13.09 -4.31 -17.48
C ALA A 209 -12.65 -3.99 -16.05
N MET A 210 -13.09 -2.86 -15.49
CA MET A 210 -12.85 -2.51 -14.09
C MET A 210 -13.47 -3.55 -13.14
N GLU A 211 -14.74 -3.89 -13.33
CA GLU A 211 -15.46 -4.90 -12.54
C GLU A 211 -14.74 -6.25 -12.57
N GLY A 212 -14.29 -6.68 -13.74
CA GLY A 212 -13.56 -7.95 -13.89
C GLY A 212 -12.23 -8.00 -13.14
N ILE A 213 -11.52 -6.88 -13.00
CA ILE A 213 -10.27 -6.80 -12.24
C ILE A 213 -10.56 -6.62 -10.75
N TYR A 214 -11.49 -5.71 -10.41
CA TYR A 214 -11.85 -5.42 -9.04
C TYR A 214 -12.38 -6.67 -8.33
N SER A 215 -13.34 -7.39 -8.92
CA SER A 215 -13.89 -8.63 -8.35
C SER A 215 -12.81 -9.66 -8.05
N ARG A 216 -11.84 -9.85 -8.94
CA ARG A 216 -10.73 -10.80 -8.71
C ARG A 216 -9.79 -10.29 -7.63
N LEU A 217 -9.42 -9.00 -7.66
CA LEU A 217 -8.58 -8.38 -6.64
C LEU A 217 -9.23 -8.52 -5.26
N GLU A 218 -10.50 -8.18 -5.12
CA GLU A 218 -11.27 -8.27 -3.88
C GLU A 218 -11.27 -9.71 -3.34
N ASN A 219 -11.66 -10.68 -4.18
CA ASN A 219 -11.72 -12.08 -3.78
C ASN A 219 -10.35 -12.63 -3.33
N LEU A 220 -9.29 -12.33 -4.07
CA LEU A 220 -7.96 -12.85 -3.77
C LEU A 220 -7.28 -12.11 -2.62
N ALA A 221 -7.53 -10.80 -2.48
CA ALA A 221 -7.09 -10.03 -1.34
C ALA A 221 -7.77 -10.53 -0.05
N ALA A 222 -9.07 -10.87 -0.12
CA ALA A 222 -9.81 -11.45 1.00
C ALA A 222 -9.22 -12.79 1.46
N GLN A 223 -8.74 -13.65 0.54
CA GLN A 223 -8.03 -14.88 0.89
C GLN A 223 -6.73 -14.63 1.67
N MET A 224 -6.09 -13.48 1.44
CA MET A 224 -4.91 -13.02 2.20
C MET A 224 -5.27 -12.30 3.51
N GLY A 225 -6.57 -12.17 3.84
CA GLY A 225 -7.07 -11.47 5.02
C GLY A 225 -7.25 -9.95 4.83
N LEU A 226 -7.06 -9.43 3.61
CA LEU A 226 -7.21 -8.01 3.31
C LEU A 226 -8.68 -7.68 3.02
N ILE A 227 -9.10 -6.48 3.43
CA ILE A 227 -10.47 -5.99 3.26
C ILE A 227 -10.40 -4.61 2.61
N VAL A 228 -11.09 -4.44 1.49
CA VAL A 228 -11.19 -3.15 0.79
C VAL A 228 -12.01 -2.17 1.64
N SER A 229 -11.51 -0.94 1.78
CA SER A 229 -12.19 0.13 2.50
C SER A 229 -13.18 0.83 1.57
N THR A 230 -14.47 0.60 1.76
CA THR A 230 -15.53 1.26 0.97
C THR A 230 -15.53 2.78 1.10
N SER A 231 -15.23 3.29 2.29
CA SER A 231 -15.25 4.73 2.57
C SER A 231 -14.07 5.49 1.96
N LYS A 232 -12.89 4.86 1.90
CA LYS A 232 -11.67 5.47 1.36
C LYS A 232 -11.41 5.13 -0.10
N THR A 233 -11.91 3.99 -0.58
CA THR A 233 -11.84 3.64 -1.99
C THR A 233 -12.74 4.59 -2.77
N LYS A 234 -12.19 5.20 -3.82
CA LYS A 234 -12.90 6.20 -4.62
C LYS A 234 -12.80 5.90 -6.09
N TYR A 235 -13.88 6.22 -6.79
CA TYR A 235 -14.00 6.04 -8.22
C TYR A 235 -13.96 7.38 -8.94
N MET A 236 -13.32 7.41 -10.10
CA MET A 236 -13.21 8.58 -10.96
C MET A 236 -13.38 8.17 -12.41
N ALA A 237 -14.27 8.86 -13.12
CA ALA A 237 -14.35 8.80 -14.58
C ALA A 237 -13.59 9.97 -15.18
N VAL A 238 -12.86 9.70 -16.24
CA VAL A 238 -12.04 10.65 -16.98
C VAL A 238 -12.51 10.63 -18.43
N SER A 239 -12.81 11.80 -18.95
CA SER A 239 -13.26 11.98 -20.33
C SER A 239 -12.90 13.37 -20.84
N THR A 240 -12.71 13.51 -22.15
CA THR A 240 -12.65 14.81 -22.82
C THR A 240 -14.00 15.51 -22.80
N ASP A 241 -15.09 14.75 -22.72
CA ASP A 241 -16.45 15.24 -22.62
C ASP A 241 -16.81 15.60 -21.16
N PRO A 242 -17.12 16.87 -20.87
CA PRO A 242 -17.47 17.31 -19.52
C PRO A 242 -18.66 16.56 -18.92
N THR A 243 -19.63 16.14 -19.73
CA THR A 243 -20.86 15.49 -19.26
C THR A 243 -20.58 14.09 -18.71
N ARG A 244 -19.55 13.41 -19.24
CA ARG A 244 -19.12 12.07 -18.82
C ARG A 244 -18.15 12.07 -17.63
N ARG A 245 -17.67 13.24 -17.21
CA ARG A 245 -16.80 13.40 -16.02
C ARG A 245 -17.58 13.57 -14.71
N ASN A 246 -18.89 13.76 -14.77
CA ASN A 246 -19.70 13.96 -13.59
C ASN A 246 -20.20 12.60 -13.12
N VAL A 247 -19.62 12.09 -12.05
CA VAL A 247 -19.69 10.66 -11.75
C VAL A 247 -20.47 10.47 -10.46
N GLU A 248 -21.63 9.84 -10.60
CA GLU A 248 -22.36 9.22 -9.51
C GLU A 248 -21.52 8.10 -8.90
N ASP A 249 -21.96 7.59 -7.76
CA ASP A 249 -21.32 6.44 -7.15
C ASP A 249 -21.36 5.23 -8.10
N VAL A 250 -20.30 4.43 -8.10
CA VAL A 250 -20.24 3.20 -8.91
C VAL A 250 -20.45 1.99 -8.02
N SER A 251 -21.31 1.08 -8.45
CA SER A 251 -21.44 -0.23 -7.81
C SER A 251 -20.58 -1.25 -8.54
N LEU A 252 -19.59 -1.80 -7.84
CA LEU A 252 -18.72 -2.87 -8.33
C LEU A 252 -18.82 -4.07 -7.37
N SER A 253 -19.12 -5.25 -7.91
CA SER A 253 -19.29 -6.51 -7.16
C SER A 253 -20.25 -6.39 -5.97
N GLY A 254 -21.31 -5.59 -6.11
CA GLY A 254 -22.30 -5.34 -5.05
C GLY A 254 -21.87 -4.29 -4.01
N THR A 255 -20.68 -3.71 -4.15
CA THR A 255 -20.16 -2.65 -3.27
C THR A 255 -20.20 -1.30 -3.99
N THR A 256 -20.77 -0.29 -3.34
CA THR A 256 -20.85 1.07 -3.91
C THR A 256 -19.68 1.93 -3.44
N PHE A 257 -18.99 2.55 -4.40
CA PHE A 257 -17.85 3.44 -4.19
C PHE A 257 -18.18 4.87 -4.59
N GLY A 258 -17.78 5.80 -3.73
CA GLY A 258 -18.02 7.23 -3.93
C GLY A 258 -17.36 7.76 -5.20
N GLY A 259 -18.14 8.39 -6.08
CA GLY A 259 -17.65 9.10 -7.26
C GLY A 259 -16.95 10.40 -6.89
N VAL A 260 -15.77 10.68 -7.48
CA VAL A 260 -15.01 11.90 -7.23
C VAL A 260 -14.43 12.49 -8.52
N GLN A 261 -14.38 13.82 -8.58
CA GLN A 261 -13.70 14.54 -9.67
C GLN A 261 -12.21 14.80 -9.37
N LYS A 262 -11.82 14.77 -8.10
CA LYS A 262 -10.44 14.99 -7.65
C LYS A 262 -10.10 14.00 -6.56
N PHE A 263 -8.92 13.38 -6.63
CA PHE A 263 -8.45 12.44 -5.63
C PHE A 263 -6.94 12.59 -5.38
N LYS A 264 -6.52 12.47 -4.11
CA LYS A 264 -5.11 12.55 -3.76
C LYS A 264 -4.50 11.16 -3.75
N TYR A 265 -3.75 10.83 -4.80
CA TYR A 265 -3.05 9.55 -4.95
C TYR A 265 -1.53 9.76 -4.82
N LEU A 266 -0.90 9.01 -3.91
CA LEU A 266 0.55 9.06 -3.64
C LEU A 266 1.11 10.47 -3.40
N GLY A 267 0.30 11.33 -2.78
CA GLY A 267 0.67 12.71 -2.46
C GLY A 267 0.34 13.75 -3.54
N THR A 268 -0.10 13.33 -4.73
CA THR A 268 -0.45 14.20 -5.86
C THR A 268 -1.96 14.18 -6.13
N THR A 269 -2.54 15.34 -6.45
CA THR A 269 -3.96 15.46 -6.81
C THR A 269 -4.20 15.07 -8.27
N ILE A 270 -4.85 13.93 -8.49
CA ILE A 270 -5.35 13.50 -9.81
C ILE A 270 -6.77 14.06 -10.01
N THR A 271 -7.08 14.50 -11.21
CA THR A 271 -8.34 15.17 -11.56
C THR A 271 -8.98 14.51 -12.78
N SER A 272 -10.32 14.54 -12.88
CA SER A 272 -11.09 13.91 -13.96
C SER A 272 -10.86 14.55 -15.34
N ASN A 273 -10.29 15.75 -15.38
CA ASN A 273 -9.89 16.46 -16.59
C ASN A 273 -8.37 16.50 -16.80
N ASN A 274 -7.61 15.76 -15.99
CA ASN A 274 -6.15 15.74 -15.96
C ASN A 274 -5.49 17.13 -15.78
N ALA A 275 -6.20 18.12 -15.24
CA ALA A 275 -5.64 19.44 -14.96
C ALA A 275 -4.58 19.38 -13.83
N MET A 276 -3.48 20.10 -14.03
CA MET A 276 -2.38 20.23 -13.06
C MET A 276 -2.47 21.49 -12.18
N SER A 277 -3.33 22.44 -12.53
CA SER A 277 -3.40 23.75 -11.86
C SER A 277 -3.65 23.64 -10.35
N ASP A 278 -4.57 22.75 -9.94
CA ASP A 278 -4.86 22.51 -8.52
C ASP A 278 -3.64 21.97 -7.76
N GLU A 279 -2.91 21.03 -8.37
CA GLU A 279 -1.72 20.43 -7.77
C GLU A 279 -0.60 21.47 -7.63
N ILE A 280 -0.37 22.29 -8.68
CA ILE A 280 0.63 23.36 -8.66
C ILE A 280 0.31 24.35 -7.53
N GLN A 281 -0.94 24.79 -7.43
CA GLN A 281 -1.37 25.70 -6.36
C GLN A 281 -1.18 25.09 -4.97
N GLN A 282 -1.53 23.81 -4.79
CA GLN A 282 -1.32 23.11 -3.52
C GLN A 282 0.16 23.00 -3.14
N ARG A 283 1.05 22.74 -4.10
CA ARG A 283 2.50 22.68 -3.88
C ARG A 283 3.09 24.04 -3.54
N LEU A 284 2.68 25.10 -4.24
CA LEU A 284 3.06 26.48 -3.90
C LEU A 284 2.63 26.84 -2.47
N ALA A 285 1.39 26.51 -2.10
CA ALA A 285 0.89 26.74 -0.74
C ALA A 285 1.67 25.94 0.31
N ALA A 286 2.02 24.68 0.03
CA ALA A 286 2.83 23.86 0.92
C ALA A 286 4.26 24.41 1.09
N GLY A 287 4.88 24.82 -0.02
CA GLY A 287 6.20 25.46 -0.02
C GLY A 287 6.20 26.76 0.79
N ASN A 288 5.20 27.62 0.59
CA ASN A 288 5.03 28.85 1.36
C ASN A 288 4.87 28.56 2.85
N ARG A 289 4.01 27.60 3.23
CA ARG A 289 3.85 27.21 4.65
C ARG A 289 5.15 26.73 5.28
N ALA A 290 5.90 25.88 4.57
CA ALA A 290 7.19 25.39 5.04
C ALA A 290 8.19 26.55 5.22
N TYR A 291 8.31 27.41 4.21
CA TYR A 291 9.18 28.59 4.24
C TYR A 291 8.86 29.51 5.42
N PHE A 292 7.59 29.88 5.61
CA PHE A 292 7.18 30.76 6.71
C PHE A 292 7.33 30.10 8.09
N SER A 293 7.20 28.77 8.19
CA SER A 293 7.49 28.04 9.42
C SER A 293 8.98 28.06 9.78
N CYS A 294 9.85 28.02 8.77
CA CYS A 294 11.30 28.00 8.92
C CYS A 294 11.93 29.40 8.95
N ILE A 295 11.18 30.46 8.61
CA ILE A 295 11.68 31.84 8.64
C ILE A 295 12.29 32.22 9.99
N LYS A 296 11.76 31.68 11.09
CA LYS A 296 12.31 31.91 12.44
C LYS A 296 13.69 31.28 12.66
N LEU A 297 14.03 30.23 11.91
CA LEU A 297 15.33 29.56 11.91
C LEU A 297 16.34 30.24 10.97
N PHE A 298 15.86 30.97 9.96
CA PHE A 298 16.69 31.67 8.97
C PHE A 298 17.01 33.13 9.33
N LYS A 299 16.60 33.60 10.50
CA LYS A 299 17.10 34.88 11.03
C LYS A 299 18.56 34.66 11.46
N SER A 300 19.49 35.36 10.80
CA SER A 300 20.86 35.49 11.31
C SER A 300 20.80 35.97 12.76
N ARG A 301 21.67 35.42 13.61
CA ARG A 301 22.00 36.04 14.89
C ARG A 301 22.52 37.44 14.68
#